data_AF-A0A163X4P1-F1
#
_entry.id   AF-A0A163X4P1-F1
#
_cell.length_a   1.000
_cell.length_b   1.000
_cell.length_c   1.000
_cell.angle_alpha   90.00
_cell.angle_beta   90.00
_cell.angle_gamma   90.00
#
_symmetry.space_group_name_H-M   'P 1'
#
loop_
_entity.id
_entity.type
_entity.pdbx_description
1 polymer ?
#
loop_
_entity_poly.entity_id
_entity_poly.type
_entity_poly.pdbx_seq_one_letter_code
_entity_poly.pdbx_strand_id
1 'polypeptide(L)'
;MNDKLKGLALGLSLGVMLTGSVAYASGTQIEVYFKQLKYMFDGVEKKPTAEQGQGFIYNGTTYVPLRFVSEALGKDVSWDENSGTIWVGKKGDPNAVVAAYKGGQITWGEANKFASVLHLLNSSGEVDEQFLKHMIAYKVLAGRITAEQKAALPAEVDKEYGEIKKYLIELHQTEDIASLLAKEGLTEQDVRDYLGLYLAAGEALSTQATDAKLKETYDAAIAAKTGEFVEASVRHILIGFEDSTGKERSKDDAKKLALDIAAKLKNGEDFAALAKQYTDDPGSKDSGGLYENQPVTGWTDAFKKAAVELELNKISEPVETEYGYHIMRVEARSTQSFDEVKDELKNDTMTKAYRTFMDQELPGLIEKLDLPKAK
;
A
#
# COMPACT_ATOMS: atom_id res chain seq x y z
N MET A 1 17.78 12.38 -15.79
CA MET A 1 16.37 12.29 -16.26
C MET A 1 15.86 10.92 -15.84
N ASN A 2 15.06 10.86 -14.77
CA ASN A 2 14.63 9.61 -14.14
C ASN A 2 13.31 9.07 -14.74
N ASP A 3 13.26 7.75 -14.82
CA ASP A 3 12.40 6.89 -15.65
C ASP A 3 10.90 6.79 -15.26
N LYS A 4 10.27 7.84 -14.70
CA LYS A 4 8.85 7.77 -14.27
C LYS A 4 7.82 8.43 -15.20
N LEU A 5 8.20 8.83 -16.41
CA LEU A 5 7.36 9.71 -17.28
C LEU A 5 6.94 9.11 -18.63
N LYS A 6 7.00 7.79 -18.82
CA LYS A 6 6.79 7.14 -20.13
C LYS A 6 5.40 6.52 -20.33
N GLY A 7 4.32 7.25 -20.07
CA GLY A 7 3.00 6.65 -20.22
C GLY A 7 1.83 7.59 -20.44
N LEU A 8 1.87 8.50 -21.42
CA LEU A 8 0.66 8.90 -22.16
C LEU A 8 1.01 9.80 -23.36
N ALA A 9 0.84 9.32 -24.59
CA ALA A 9 0.79 10.19 -25.76
C ALA A 9 0.01 9.58 -26.94
N LEU A 10 -0.90 10.40 -27.49
CA LEU A 10 -1.38 10.47 -28.88
C LEU A 10 -2.31 9.34 -29.37
N GLY A 11 -3.52 9.53 -29.92
CA GLY A 11 -4.14 10.66 -30.64
C GLY A 11 -4.17 10.37 -32.15
N LEU A 12 -5.33 10.36 -32.82
CA LEU A 12 -5.52 10.85 -34.20
C LEU A 12 -6.96 10.71 -34.76
N SER A 13 -7.25 11.67 -35.63
CA SER A 13 -8.52 12.22 -36.16
C SER A 13 -8.86 11.77 -37.60
N LEU A 14 -10.10 12.05 -38.07
CA LEU A 14 -10.52 12.65 -39.39
C LEU A 14 -11.93 12.14 -39.83
N GLY A 15 -12.89 12.92 -40.34
CA GLY A 15 -12.91 14.33 -40.73
C GLY A 15 -14.25 14.90 -41.28
N VAL A 16 -14.37 16.25 -41.20
CA VAL A 16 -14.78 17.31 -42.16
C VAL A 16 -16.19 17.36 -42.84
N MET A 17 -16.99 18.41 -42.54
CA MET A 17 -17.30 19.60 -43.41
C MET A 17 -18.26 20.67 -42.80
N LEU A 18 -17.78 21.94 -42.73
CA LEU A 18 -18.42 23.27 -43.04
C LEU A 18 -19.75 23.71 -42.37
N THR A 19 -20.01 24.91 -41.81
CA THR A 19 -19.40 26.28 -41.74
C THR A 19 -19.95 27.05 -40.50
N GLY A 20 -19.19 28.04 -39.99
CA GLY A 20 -19.70 29.11 -39.11
C GLY A 20 -18.86 29.38 -37.86
N SER A 21 -18.02 30.42 -37.87
CA SER A 21 -17.09 30.77 -36.79
C SER A 21 -17.76 31.51 -35.63
N VAL A 22 -17.70 30.89 -34.44
CA VAL A 22 -17.56 31.56 -33.13
C VAL A 22 -16.61 30.68 -32.31
N ALA A 23 -15.66 31.26 -31.60
CA ALA A 23 -14.71 30.52 -30.78
C ALA A 23 -15.44 29.81 -29.63
N TYR A 24 -15.30 28.49 -29.54
CA TYR A 24 -15.79 27.67 -28.42
C TYR A 24 -14.60 27.02 -27.72
N ALA A 25 -14.62 27.01 -26.39
CA ALA A 25 -13.77 26.13 -25.60
C ALA A 25 -13.90 24.69 -26.14
N SER A 26 -12.80 23.95 -26.30
CA SER A 26 -12.86 22.56 -26.79
C SER A 26 -13.43 21.64 -25.70
N GLY A 27 -14.74 21.76 -25.47
CA GLY A 27 -15.52 20.73 -24.81
C GLY A 27 -15.74 19.60 -25.80
N THR A 28 -15.45 18.37 -25.40
CA THR A 28 -15.96 17.18 -26.08
C THR A 28 -17.49 17.26 -26.10
N GLN A 29 -18.09 17.44 -27.27
CA GLN A 29 -19.54 17.33 -27.41
C GLN A 29 -19.92 15.86 -27.35
N ILE A 30 -20.85 15.52 -26.45
CA ILE A 30 -21.48 14.21 -26.41
C ILE A 30 -22.83 14.29 -27.13
N GLU A 31 -23.03 13.42 -28.13
CA GLU A 31 -24.36 13.25 -28.72
C GLU A 31 -25.20 12.35 -27.82
N VAL A 32 -26.33 12.88 -27.38
CA VAL A 32 -27.30 12.15 -26.58
C VAL A 32 -28.65 12.14 -27.28
N TYR A 33 -29.40 11.06 -27.11
CA TYR A 33 -30.74 10.94 -27.68
C TYR A 33 -31.78 10.97 -26.58
N PHE A 34 -32.78 11.84 -26.71
CA PHE A 34 -33.93 11.88 -25.83
C PHE A 34 -35.03 10.98 -26.40
N LYS A 35 -35.50 10.03 -25.58
CA LYS A 35 -36.70 9.24 -25.86
C LYS A 35 -37.72 9.52 -24.78
N GLN A 36 -38.99 9.29 -25.10
CA GLN A 36 -40.05 9.34 -24.10
C GLN A 36 -39.89 8.15 -23.15
N LEU A 37 -39.34 8.42 -21.96
CA LEU A 37 -39.15 7.44 -20.90
C LEU A 37 -40.33 7.45 -19.94
N LYS A 38 -40.73 6.26 -19.46
CA LYS A 38 -41.67 6.10 -18.35
C LYS A 38 -40.88 5.71 -17.11
N TYR A 39 -41.07 6.44 -16.02
CA TYR A 39 -40.37 6.18 -14.76
C TYR A 39 -41.38 5.62 -13.75
N MET A 40 -41.15 4.39 -13.30
CA MET A 40 -42.05 3.70 -12.38
C MET A 40 -41.36 3.60 -11.01
N PHE A 41 -42.00 4.13 -9.98
CA PHE A 41 -41.55 4.05 -8.59
C PHE A 41 -42.65 3.35 -7.78
N ASP A 42 -42.36 2.18 -7.22
CA ASP A 42 -43.31 1.37 -6.46
C ASP A 42 -44.66 1.15 -7.18
N GLY A 43 -44.60 0.90 -8.49
CA GLY A 43 -45.77 0.70 -9.36
C GLY A 43 -46.49 1.97 -9.81
N VAL A 44 -46.03 3.15 -9.39
CA VAL A 44 -46.61 4.45 -9.76
C VAL A 44 -45.73 5.16 -10.79
N GLU A 45 -46.33 5.59 -11.91
CA GLU A 45 -45.62 6.40 -12.91
C GLU A 45 -45.35 7.81 -12.33
N LYS A 46 -44.08 8.24 -12.34
CA LYS A 46 -43.66 9.60 -12.00
C LYS A 46 -42.96 10.25 -13.21
N LYS A 47 -42.97 11.58 -13.26
CA LYS A 47 -42.35 12.36 -14.34
C LYS A 47 -41.45 13.45 -13.74
N PRO A 48 -40.25 13.67 -14.29
CA PRO A 48 -39.41 14.77 -13.85
C PRO A 48 -40.04 16.11 -14.23
N THR A 49 -39.84 17.12 -13.40
CA THR A 49 -40.17 18.51 -13.72
C THR A 49 -39.19 19.07 -14.76
N ALA A 50 -39.52 20.22 -15.35
CA ALA A 50 -38.63 20.90 -16.29
C ALA A 50 -37.26 21.24 -15.66
N GLU A 51 -37.25 21.60 -14.37
CA GLU A 51 -36.04 21.95 -13.61
C GLU A 51 -35.18 20.73 -13.26
N GLN A 52 -35.79 19.55 -13.08
CA GLN A 52 -35.07 18.30 -12.82
C GLN A 52 -34.42 17.72 -14.08
N GLY A 53 -34.79 18.19 -15.27
CA GLY A 53 -34.31 17.70 -16.55
C GLY A 53 -34.93 16.36 -16.96
N GLN A 54 -34.68 15.94 -18.19
CA GLN A 54 -35.15 14.65 -18.72
C GLN A 54 -34.01 13.66 -18.80
N GLY A 55 -34.31 12.37 -18.60
CA GLY A 55 -33.36 11.30 -18.89
C GLY A 55 -33.00 11.26 -20.37
N PHE A 56 -31.78 10.82 -20.65
CA PHE A 56 -31.22 10.74 -22.00
C PHE A 56 -30.46 9.43 -22.19
N ILE A 57 -30.21 9.07 -23.44
CA ILE A 57 -29.46 7.88 -23.80
C ILE A 57 -28.12 8.30 -24.36
N TYR A 58 -27.04 7.78 -23.79
CA TYR A 58 -25.67 7.97 -24.24
C TYR A 58 -24.96 6.61 -24.31
N ASN A 59 -24.41 6.26 -25.48
CA ASN A 59 -23.76 4.97 -25.74
C ASN A 59 -24.59 3.75 -25.28
N GLY A 60 -25.89 3.77 -25.60
CA GLY A 60 -26.83 2.70 -25.21
C GLY A 60 -27.19 2.64 -23.73
N THR A 61 -26.61 3.51 -22.89
CA THR A 61 -26.92 3.61 -21.46
C THR A 61 -27.95 4.71 -21.24
N THR A 62 -29.00 4.42 -20.46
CA THR A 62 -30.00 5.41 -20.06
C THR A 62 -29.56 6.11 -18.79
N TYR A 63 -29.35 7.42 -18.88
CA TYR A 63 -29.04 8.29 -17.74
C TYR A 63 -30.32 8.96 -17.27
N VAL A 64 -30.56 8.95 -15.96
CA VAL A 64 -31.75 9.55 -15.34
C VAL A 64 -31.28 10.62 -14.34
N PRO A 65 -31.95 11.78 -14.25
CA PRO A 65 -31.52 12.83 -13.33
C PRO A 65 -31.54 12.36 -11.87
N LEU A 66 -30.39 12.43 -11.20
CA LEU A 66 -30.23 12.04 -9.79
C LEU A 66 -31.26 12.71 -8.88
N ARG A 67 -31.48 14.02 -9.07
CA ARG A 67 -32.46 14.81 -8.31
C ARG A 67 -33.87 14.24 -8.41
N PHE A 68 -34.32 13.93 -9.63
CA PHE A 68 -35.63 13.33 -9.85
C PHE A 68 -35.76 11.97 -9.16
N VAL A 69 -34.79 11.07 -9.35
CA VAL A 69 -34.82 9.73 -8.74
C VAL A 69 -34.85 9.82 -7.22
N SER A 70 -34.00 10.66 -6.64
CA SER A 70 -33.90 10.88 -5.20
C SER A 70 -35.20 11.43 -4.60
N GLU A 71 -35.73 12.51 -5.17
CA GLU A 71 -36.95 13.15 -4.65
C GLU A 71 -38.18 12.27 -4.86
N ALA A 72 -38.21 11.48 -5.94
CA ALA A 72 -39.22 10.45 -6.15
C ALA A 72 -39.19 9.35 -5.08
N LEU A 73 -38.02 9.08 -4.48
CA LEU A 73 -37.83 8.18 -3.33
C LEU A 73 -37.93 8.90 -1.97
N GLY A 74 -38.36 10.17 -1.95
CA GLY A 74 -38.55 10.95 -0.73
C GLY A 74 -37.25 11.44 -0.08
N LYS A 75 -36.19 11.62 -0.87
CA LYS A 75 -34.90 12.16 -0.43
C LYS A 75 -34.61 13.48 -1.16
N ASP A 76 -34.31 14.53 -0.41
CA ASP A 76 -33.93 15.81 -1.00
C ASP A 76 -32.52 15.75 -1.60
N VAL A 77 -32.25 16.52 -2.66
CA VAL A 77 -30.89 16.67 -3.19
C VAL A 77 -30.38 18.09 -2.94
N SER A 78 -29.25 18.23 -2.27
CA SER A 78 -28.60 19.54 -2.07
C SER A 78 -27.21 19.57 -2.68
N TRP A 79 -26.83 20.73 -3.23
CA TRP A 79 -25.51 21.00 -3.79
C TRP A 79 -24.73 21.87 -2.81
N ASP A 80 -23.47 21.50 -2.57
CA ASP A 80 -22.51 22.33 -1.83
C ASP A 80 -21.47 22.87 -2.82
N GLU A 81 -21.59 24.15 -3.16
CA GLU A 81 -20.74 24.79 -4.17
C GLU A 81 -19.27 24.86 -3.73
N ASN A 82 -19.02 24.97 -2.42
CA ASN A 82 -17.66 25.10 -1.90
C ASN A 82 -16.89 23.78 -1.97
N SER A 83 -17.55 22.65 -1.69
CA SER A 83 -16.92 21.32 -1.66
C SER A 83 -17.21 20.47 -2.88
N GLY A 84 -17.89 21.01 -3.89
CA GLY A 84 -18.30 20.27 -5.08
C GLY A 84 -19.16 19.04 -4.79
N THR A 85 -19.87 19.01 -3.66
CA THR A 85 -20.52 17.79 -3.14
C THR A 85 -22.02 17.79 -3.39
N ILE A 86 -22.54 16.66 -3.88
CA ILE A 86 -23.98 16.41 -4.01
C ILE A 86 -24.44 15.54 -2.84
N TRP A 87 -25.34 16.06 -2.02
CA TRP A 87 -25.95 15.33 -0.91
C TRP A 87 -27.32 14.81 -1.32
N VAL A 88 -27.58 13.53 -1.03
CA VAL A 88 -28.86 12.86 -1.20
C VAL A 88 -29.44 12.55 0.20
N GLY A 89 -30.54 13.19 0.56
CA GLY A 89 -31.14 13.15 1.89
C GLY A 89 -30.57 14.20 2.85
N LYS A 90 -30.51 13.87 4.14
CA LYS A 90 -29.99 14.79 5.17
C LYS A 90 -28.47 14.93 5.01
N LYS A 91 -27.97 16.16 5.00
CA LYS A 91 -26.54 16.42 5.21
C LYS A 91 -26.13 15.77 6.54
N GLY A 92 -24.99 15.08 6.57
CA GLY A 92 -24.45 14.57 7.84
C GLY A 92 -24.22 15.74 8.80
N ASP A 93 -24.70 15.64 10.03
CA ASP A 93 -24.46 16.66 11.05
C ASP A 93 -22.96 16.67 11.39
N PRO A 94 -22.21 17.76 11.12
CA PRO A 94 -20.77 17.81 11.39
C PRO A 94 -20.43 17.57 12.87
N ASN A 95 -21.37 17.79 13.78
CA ASN A 95 -21.21 17.57 15.21
C ASN A 95 -21.63 16.18 15.68
N ALA A 96 -22.22 15.35 14.80
CA ALA A 96 -22.61 14.00 15.16
C ALA A 96 -21.37 13.18 15.54
N VAL A 97 -21.41 12.55 16.70
CA VAL A 97 -20.35 11.65 17.18
C VAL A 97 -20.44 10.33 16.40
N VAL A 98 -19.42 10.03 15.62
CA VAL A 98 -19.34 8.81 14.78
C VAL A 98 -18.38 7.77 15.35
N ALA A 99 -17.52 8.17 16.30
CA ALA A 99 -16.80 7.24 17.14
C ALA A 99 -16.64 7.78 18.56
N ALA A 100 -16.68 6.88 19.54
CA ALA A 100 -16.29 7.14 20.93
C ALA A 100 -15.27 6.09 21.36
N TYR A 101 -14.28 6.52 22.13
CA TYR A 101 -13.21 5.67 22.64
C TYR A 101 -12.73 6.20 23.98
N LYS A 102 -12.03 5.36 24.74
CA LYS A 102 -11.44 5.77 26.03
C LYS A 102 -10.49 6.95 25.82
N GLY A 103 -10.92 8.12 26.29
CA GLY A 103 -10.16 9.38 26.18
C GLY A 103 -10.69 10.37 25.15
N GLY A 104 -11.75 10.06 24.39
CA GLY A 104 -12.34 11.04 23.49
C GLY A 104 -13.43 10.54 22.55
N GLN A 105 -13.78 11.38 21.60
CA GLN A 105 -14.76 11.12 20.57
C GLN A 105 -14.29 11.71 19.24
N ILE A 106 -14.85 11.22 18.14
CA ILE A 106 -14.64 11.74 16.78
C ILE A 106 -15.99 12.14 16.24
N THR A 107 -16.09 13.38 15.74
CA THR A 107 -17.29 13.86 15.07
C THR A 107 -17.23 13.60 13.56
N TRP A 108 -18.38 13.58 12.90
CA TRP A 108 -18.48 13.44 11.44
C TRP A 108 -17.70 14.56 10.72
N GLY A 109 -17.76 15.80 11.20
CA GLY A 109 -17.04 16.92 10.62
C GLY A 109 -15.52 16.76 10.73
N GLU A 110 -15.04 16.27 11.88
CA GLU A 110 -13.62 15.96 12.08
C GLU A 110 -13.14 14.84 11.16
N ALA A 111 -13.90 13.74 11.07
CA ALA A 111 -13.58 12.62 10.20
C ALA A 111 -13.53 13.02 8.72
N ASN A 112 -14.48 13.84 8.26
CA ASN A 112 -14.49 14.33 6.87
C ASN A 112 -13.31 15.26 6.57
N LYS A 113 -12.94 16.16 7.48
CA LYS A 113 -11.76 17.00 7.29
C LYS A 113 -10.49 16.15 7.12
N PHE A 114 -10.34 15.14 7.98
CA PHE A 114 -9.21 14.22 7.91
C PHE A 114 -9.21 13.44 6.58
N ALA A 115 -10.38 12.99 6.12
CA ALA A 115 -10.54 12.32 4.83
C ALA A 115 -10.23 13.25 3.64
N SER A 116 -10.68 14.51 3.67
CA SER A 116 -10.36 15.52 2.67
C SER A 116 -8.86 15.80 2.58
N VAL A 117 -8.14 15.81 3.71
CA VAL A 117 -6.67 15.95 3.70
C VAL A 117 -6.02 14.76 2.99
N LEU A 118 -6.51 13.53 3.20
CA LEU A 118 -6.00 12.35 2.47
C LEU A 118 -6.31 12.43 0.97
N HIS A 119 -7.53 12.86 0.61
CA HIS A 119 -7.93 13.05 -0.78
C HIS A 119 -7.03 14.05 -1.50
N LEU A 120 -6.73 15.18 -0.85
CA LEU A 120 -5.80 16.19 -1.34
C LEU A 120 -4.40 15.61 -1.63
N LEU A 121 -3.95 14.64 -0.82
CA LEU A 121 -2.67 13.96 -0.98
C LEU A 121 -2.77 12.74 -1.91
N ASN A 122 -3.79 12.70 -2.77
CA ASN A 122 -4.06 11.64 -3.75
C ASN A 122 -4.20 10.25 -3.11
N SER A 123 -4.81 10.21 -1.91
CA SER A 123 -5.14 8.98 -1.19
C SER A 123 -6.66 8.85 -1.03
N SER A 124 -7.20 7.64 -1.20
CA SER A 124 -8.63 7.39 -1.00
C SER A 124 -8.96 7.44 0.51
N GLY A 125 -9.72 8.44 0.93
CA GLY A 125 -10.25 8.55 2.29
C GLY A 125 -11.76 8.42 2.30
N GLU A 126 -12.31 7.21 2.22
CA GLU A 126 -13.71 7.02 2.59
C GLU A 126 -13.81 6.95 4.11
N VAL A 127 -14.75 7.68 4.70
CA VAL A 127 -15.01 7.62 6.15
C VAL A 127 -15.77 6.33 6.45
N ASP A 128 -15.02 5.24 6.56
CA ASP A 128 -15.51 3.91 6.93
C ASP A 128 -15.05 3.48 8.33
N GLU A 129 -15.35 2.24 8.72
CA GLU A 129 -15.02 1.73 10.05
C GLU A 129 -13.51 1.65 10.26
N GLN A 130 -12.78 1.26 9.22
CA GLN A 130 -11.34 1.09 9.27
C GLN A 130 -10.63 2.45 9.36
N PHE A 131 -11.11 3.43 8.60
CA PHE A 131 -10.66 4.81 8.68
C PHE A 131 -10.84 5.38 10.09
N LEU A 132 -12.02 5.20 10.70
CA LEU A 132 -12.25 5.64 12.09
C LEU A 132 -11.31 4.93 13.07
N LYS A 133 -11.05 3.63 12.90
CA LYS A 133 -10.08 2.91 13.74
C LYS A 133 -8.68 3.52 13.64
N HIS A 134 -8.22 3.84 12.44
CA HIS A 134 -6.91 4.51 12.24
C HIS A 134 -6.88 5.90 12.89
N MET A 135 -7.94 6.69 12.76
CA MET A 135 -8.01 7.99 13.43
C MET A 135 -7.97 7.86 14.96
N ILE A 136 -8.74 6.92 15.54
CA ILE A 136 -8.72 6.65 16.99
C ILE A 136 -7.31 6.23 17.40
N ALA A 137 -6.67 5.36 16.62
CA ALA A 137 -5.31 4.91 16.91
C ALA A 137 -4.32 6.07 16.97
N TYR A 138 -4.36 6.98 15.99
CA TYR A 138 -3.48 8.15 16.03
C TYR A 138 -3.78 9.04 17.23
N LYS A 139 -5.05 9.26 17.59
CA LYS A 139 -5.40 10.05 18.78
C LYS A 139 -4.93 9.43 20.08
N VAL A 140 -5.09 8.12 20.24
CA VAL A 140 -4.61 7.39 21.42
C VAL A 140 -3.10 7.42 21.49
N LEU A 141 -2.40 7.14 20.39
CA LEU A 141 -0.93 7.12 20.34
C LEU A 141 -0.35 8.52 20.56
N ALA A 142 -0.91 9.55 19.93
CA ALA A 142 -0.51 10.94 20.15
C ALA A 142 -0.66 11.39 21.61
N GLY A 143 -1.57 10.77 22.37
CA GLY A 143 -1.70 10.99 23.81
C GLY A 143 -0.59 10.39 24.66
N ARG A 144 0.32 9.57 24.09
CA ARG A 144 1.40 8.86 24.81
C ARG A 144 2.73 9.61 24.80
N ILE A 145 2.88 10.67 24.01
CA ILE A 145 4.12 11.44 23.94
C ILE A 145 4.31 12.31 25.19
N THR A 146 5.56 12.63 25.53
CA THR A 146 5.89 13.51 26.66
C THR A 146 5.56 14.97 26.37
N ALA A 147 5.59 15.80 27.42
CA ALA A 147 5.40 17.24 27.26
C ALA A 147 6.50 17.88 26.39
N GLU A 148 7.74 17.40 26.51
CA GLU A 148 8.89 17.84 25.72
C GLU A 148 8.72 17.47 24.25
N GLN A 149 8.33 16.22 23.95
CA GLN A 149 8.05 15.77 22.58
C GLN A 149 6.91 16.59 21.95
N LYS A 150 5.84 16.83 22.71
CA LYS A 150 4.71 17.65 22.25
C LYS A 150 5.11 19.10 21.97
N ALA A 151 6.03 19.65 22.76
CA ALA A 151 6.52 21.02 22.57
C ALA A 151 7.42 21.17 21.33
N ALA A 152 8.08 20.09 20.89
CA ALA A 152 8.88 20.09 19.66
C ALA A 152 8.00 20.10 18.41
N LEU A 153 6.94 19.27 18.39
CA LEU A 153 6.10 18.96 17.22
C LEU A 153 5.73 20.12 16.29
N PRO A 154 5.37 21.34 16.76
CA PRO A 154 4.99 22.42 15.85
C PRO A 154 6.06 22.75 14.80
N ALA A 155 7.35 22.66 15.17
CA ALA A 155 8.44 22.91 14.23
C ALA A 155 8.51 21.85 13.13
N GLU A 156 8.34 20.57 13.48
CA GLU A 156 8.28 19.49 12.50
C GLU A 156 7.02 19.58 11.64
N VAL A 157 5.87 19.92 12.22
CA VAL A 157 4.61 20.12 11.48
C VAL A 157 4.75 21.22 10.42
N ASP A 158 5.34 22.36 10.77
CA ASP A 158 5.52 23.45 9.81
C ASP A 158 6.50 23.09 8.70
N LYS A 159 7.54 22.32 9.02
CA LYS A 159 8.47 21.78 8.03
C LYS A 159 7.77 20.84 7.05
N GLU A 160 7.07 19.82 7.55
CA GLU A 160 6.36 18.85 6.70
C GLU A 160 5.24 19.51 5.88
N TYR A 161 4.51 20.45 6.48
CA TYR A 161 3.52 21.24 5.75
C TYR A 161 4.17 22.06 4.62
N GLY A 162 5.36 22.61 4.84
CA GLY A 162 6.13 23.30 3.80
C GLY A 162 6.45 22.40 2.60
N GLU A 163 6.82 21.14 2.84
CA GLU A 163 7.08 20.17 1.76
C GLU A 163 5.79 19.75 1.04
N ILE A 164 4.70 19.51 1.78
CA ILE A 164 3.38 19.25 1.17
C ILE A 164 2.93 20.43 0.32
N LYS A 165 3.12 21.66 0.81
CA LYS A 165 2.77 22.87 0.08
C LYS A 165 3.52 22.94 -1.26
N LYS A 166 4.83 22.67 -1.28
CA LYS A 166 5.62 22.61 -2.52
C LYS A 166 5.08 21.54 -3.47
N TYR A 167 4.82 20.35 -2.95
CA TYR A 167 4.26 19.25 -3.73
C TYR A 167 2.91 19.63 -4.38
N LEU A 168 2.01 20.27 -3.63
CA LEU A 168 0.72 20.71 -4.14
C LEU A 168 0.85 21.82 -5.20
N ILE A 169 1.78 22.76 -5.02
CA ILE A 169 2.10 23.79 -6.03
C ILE A 169 2.54 23.13 -7.34
N GLU A 170 3.45 22.15 -7.27
CA GLU A 170 3.94 21.43 -8.45
C GLU A 170 2.85 20.60 -9.13
N LEU A 171 2.05 19.88 -8.35
CA LEU A 171 0.99 19.00 -8.84
C LEU A 171 -0.14 19.78 -9.54
N HIS A 172 -0.59 20.89 -8.93
CA HIS A 172 -1.73 21.66 -9.39
C HIS A 172 -1.35 22.91 -10.20
N GLN A 173 -0.05 23.18 -10.35
CA GLN A 173 0.49 24.34 -11.06
C GLN A 173 -0.11 25.67 -10.58
N THR A 174 -0.30 25.81 -9.28
CA THR A 174 -0.90 27.00 -8.65
C THR A 174 -0.18 27.38 -7.36
N GLU A 175 0.08 28.67 -7.18
CA GLU A 175 0.60 29.21 -5.91
C GLU A 175 -0.52 29.52 -4.91
N ASP A 176 -1.78 29.55 -5.35
CA ASP A 176 -2.95 29.82 -4.50
C ASP A 176 -3.42 28.55 -3.78
N ILE A 177 -2.66 28.19 -2.75
CA ILE A 177 -2.91 27.01 -1.91
C ILE A 177 -4.15 27.19 -1.05
N ALA A 178 -4.47 28.41 -0.63
CA ALA A 178 -5.68 28.68 0.14
C ALA A 178 -6.94 28.32 -0.65
N SER A 179 -7.01 28.72 -1.93
CA SER A 179 -8.14 28.35 -2.80
C SER A 179 -8.16 26.87 -3.14
N LEU A 180 -7.00 26.22 -3.25
CA LEU A 180 -6.93 24.76 -3.45
C LEU A 180 -7.55 24.02 -2.26
N LEU A 181 -7.13 24.36 -1.03
CA LEU A 181 -7.65 23.76 0.20
C LEU A 181 -9.14 24.06 0.40
N ALA A 182 -9.57 25.28 0.10
CA ALA A 182 -10.96 25.70 0.26
C ALA A 182 -11.93 24.87 -0.60
N LYS A 183 -11.51 24.40 -1.79
CA LYS A 183 -12.31 23.51 -2.65
C LYS A 183 -12.58 22.15 -2.02
N GLU A 184 -11.72 21.71 -1.10
CA GLU A 184 -11.88 20.48 -0.34
C GLU A 184 -12.52 20.74 1.05
N GLY A 185 -12.95 21.98 1.31
CA GLY A 185 -13.50 22.42 2.60
C GLY A 185 -12.45 22.54 3.71
N LEU A 186 -11.17 22.73 3.35
CA LEU A 186 -10.04 22.75 4.26
C LEU A 186 -9.44 24.15 4.42
N THR A 187 -8.81 24.36 5.57
CA THR A 187 -7.87 25.45 5.84
C THR A 187 -6.44 24.90 5.93
N GLU A 188 -5.43 25.78 5.88
CA GLU A 188 -4.06 25.31 6.14
C GLU A 188 -3.88 24.76 7.57
N GLN A 189 -4.71 25.19 8.53
CA GLN A 189 -4.67 24.68 9.90
C GLN A 189 -5.18 23.24 9.96
N ASP A 190 -6.20 22.89 9.17
CA ASP A 190 -6.72 21.51 9.14
C ASP A 190 -5.64 20.52 8.65
N VAL A 191 -4.80 20.93 7.69
CA VAL A 191 -3.65 20.12 7.23
C VAL A 191 -2.60 19.99 8.34
N ARG A 192 -2.28 21.09 9.04
CA ARG A 192 -1.33 21.05 10.16
C ARG A 192 -1.84 20.21 11.33
N ASP A 193 -3.14 20.24 11.62
CA ASP A 193 -3.75 19.43 12.67
C ASP A 193 -3.67 17.93 12.32
N TYR A 194 -3.92 17.57 11.05
CA TYR A 194 -3.68 16.21 10.55
C TYR A 194 -2.22 15.78 10.73
N LEU A 195 -1.27 16.62 10.30
CA LEU A 195 0.16 16.33 10.41
C LEU A 195 0.62 16.22 11.85
N GLY A 196 0.16 17.12 12.72
CA GLY A 196 0.48 17.10 14.14
C GLY A 196 0.00 15.80 14.80
N LEU A 197 -1.20 15.34 14.44
CA LEU A 197 -1.72 14.06 14.93
C LEU A 197 -0.91 12.86 14.41
N TYR A 198 -0.60 12.84 13.11
CA TYR A 198 0.18 11.79 12.47
C TYR A 198 1.61 11.71 13.02
N LEU A 199 2.30 12.84 13.12
CA LEU A 199 3.67 12.94 13.64
C LEU A 199 3.73 12.60 15.14
N ALA A 200 2.74 13.03 15.94
CA ALA A 200 2.65 12.66 17.34
C ALA A 200 2.48 11.14 17.53
N ALA A 201 1.63 10.50 16.72
CA ALA A 201 1.46 9.06 16.75
C ALA A 201 2.75 8.33 16.32
N GLY A 202 3.42 8.83 15.28
CA GLY A 202 4.73 8.33 14.85
C GLY A 202 5.79 8.45 15.95
N GLU A 203 5.83 9.57 16.66
CA GLU A 203 6.77 9.79 17.76
C GLU A 203 6.48 8.88 18.96
N ALA A 204 5.22 8.61 19.27
CA ALA A 204 4.88 7.62 20.29
C ALA A 204 5.39 6.22 19.93
N LEU A 205 5.31 5.83 18.65
CA LEU A 205 5.82 4.55 18.17
C LEU A 205 7.36 4.52 18.08
N SER A 206 7.99 5.66 17.79
CA SER A 206 9.45 5.78 17.67
C SER A 206 10.17 5.41 18.98
N THR A 207 9.51 5.60 20.12
CA THR A 207 10.02 5.17 21.45
C THR A 207 10.26 3.66 21.55
N GLN A 208 9.60 2.84 20.73
CA GLN A 208 9.82 1.40 20.66
C GLN A 208 10.98 1.02 19.72
N ALA A 209 11.44 1.96 18.90
CA ALA A 209 12.47 1.81 17.87
C ALA A 209 13.72 2.65 18.19
N THR A 210 14.14 2.67 19.45
CA THR A 210 15.38 3.36 19.85
C THR A 210 16.62 2.66 19.28
N ASP A 211 17.68 3.41 18.99
CA ASP A 211 18.94 2.87 18.48
C ASP A 211 19.46 1.68 19.30
N ALA A 212 19.35 1.75 20.62
CA ALA A 212 19.76 0.67 21.51
C ALA A 212 18.93 -0.61 21.27
N LYS A 213 17.61 -0.48 21.11
CA LYS A 213 16.72 -1.63 20.87
C LYS A 213 16.87 -2.21 19.47
N LEU A 214 17.04 -1.35 18.47
CA LEU A 214 17.31 -1.76 17.09
C LEU A 214 18.64 -2.50 17.03
N LYS A 215 19.68 -1.99 17.69
CA LYS A 215 20.98 -2.64 17.75
C LYS A 215 20.92 -3.99 18.48
N GLU A 216 20.20 -4.07 19.59
CA GLU A 216 19.98 -5.34 20.30
C GLU A 216 19.31 -6.38 19.39
N THR A 217 18.30 -5.96 18.63
CA THR A 217 17.57 -6.84 17.69
C THR A 217 18.49 -7.31 16.56
N TYR A 218 19.25 -6.39 15.97
CA TYR A 218 20.26 -6.71 14.95
C TYR A 218 21.32 -7.68 15.48
N ASP A 219 21.93 -7.37 16.62
CA ASP A 219 22.98 -8.20 17.23
C ASP A 219 22.46 -9.61 17.55
N ALA A 220 21.22 -9.72 18.03
CA ALA A 220 20.56 -11.00 18.30
C ALA A 220 20.33 -11.81 17.02
N ALA A 221 19.88 -11.19 15.94
CA ALA A 221 19.68 -11.84 14.64
C ALA A 221 21.00 -12.39 14.07
N ILE A 222 22.07 -11.59 14.15
CA ILE A 222 23.42 -12.00 13.74
C ILE A 222 23.95 -13.15 14.60
N ALA A 223 23.83 -13.04 15.93
CA ALA A 223 24.30 -14.08 16.85
C ALA A 223 23.54 -15.40 16.68
N ALA A 224 22.23 -15.33 16.43
CA ALA A 224 21.37 -16.48 16.19
C ALA A 224 21.48 -17.04 14.77
N LYS A 225 22.26 -16.39 13.87
CA LYS A 225 22.44 -16.80 12.47
C LYS A 225 21.10 -17.00 11.74
N THR A 226 20.15 -16.08 11.97
CA THR A 226 18.80 -16.18 11.37
C THR A 226 18.82 -16.05 9.84
N GLY A 227 19.90 -15.48 9.29
CA GLY A 227 20.02 -15.12 7.88
C GLY A 227 19.47 -13.72 7.58
N GLU A 228 18.91 -13.03 8.56
CA GLU A 228 18.57 -11.61 8.42
C GLU A 228 19.83 -10.78 8.15
N PHE A 229 19.71 -9.80 7.25
CA PHE A 229 20.80 -8.92 6.82
C PHE A 229 21.97 -9.64 6.12
N VAL A 230 21.83 -10.93 5.81
CA VAL A 230 22.85 -11.72 5.12
C VAL A 230 22.52 -11.79 3.64
N GLU A 231 23.51 -11.45 2.83
CA GLU A 231 23.52 -11.75 1.40
C GLU A 231 24.55 -12.84 1.13
N ALA A 232 24.22 -13.73 0.20
CA ALA A 232 25.12 -14.80 -0.20
C ALA A 232 25.10 -15.00 -1.71
N SER A 233 26.28 -15.29 -2.24
CA SER A 233 26.42 -15.94 -3.54
C SER A 233 26.60 -17.43 -3.30
N VAL A 234 25.65 -18.24 -3.76
CA VAL A 234 25.68 -19.70 -3.61
C VAL A 234 25.57 -20.37 -4.95
N ARG A 235 26.31 -21.46 -5.12
CA ARG A 235 26.08 -22.41 -6.20
C ARG A 235 25.41 -23.64 -5.64
N HIS A 236 24.30 -24.07 -6.22
CA HIS A 236 23.56 -25.24 -5.76
C HIS A 236 23.13 -26.17 -6.89
N ILE A 237 22.88 -27.43 -6.54
CA ILE A 237 22.22 -28.43 -7.39
C ILE A 237 21.03 -28.96 -6.61
N LEU A 238 19.83 -28.78 -7.13
CA LEU A 238 18.60 -29.37 -6.59
C LEU A 238 18.37 -30.73 -7.25
N ILE A 239 18.29 -31.78 -6.45
CA ILE A 239 17.75 -33.07 -6.85
C ILE A 239 16.33 -33.19 -6.28
N GLY A 240 15.35 -32.89 -7.13
CA GLY A 240 13.95 -32.81 -6.75
C GLY A 240 13.30 -34.16 -6.45
N PHE A 241 12.13 -34.14 -5.80
CA PHE A 241 11.22 -35.30 -5.76
C PHE A 241 10.43 -35.48 -7.06
N GLU A 242 10.55 -34.52 -7.96
CA GLU A 242 10.11 -34.56 -9.35
C GLU A 242 11.27 -34.03 -10.18
N ASP A 243 11.59 -34.69 -11.28
CA ASP A 243 12.64 -34.23 -12.18
C ASP A 243 12.17 -33.09 -13.09
N SER A 244 13.10 -32.45 -13.81
CA SER A 244 12.77 -31.33 -14.71
C SER A 244 11.78 -31.66 -15.86
N THR A 245 11.41 -32.93 -16.06
CA THR A 245 10.41 -33.38 -17.05
C THR A 245 9.05 -33.69 -16.44
N GLY A 246 8.92 -33.52 -15.12
CA GLY A 246 7.70 -33.81 -14.37
C GLY A 246 7.58 -35.26 -13.91
N LYS A 247 8.67 -36.03 -13.97
CA LYS A 247 8.65 -37.43 -13.53
C LYS A 247 9.00 -37.53 -12.05
N GLU A 248 8.14 -38.19 -11.29
CA GLU A 248 8.36 -38.44 -9.87
C GLU A 248 9.65 -39.23 -9.60
N ARG A 249 10.31 -38.86 -8.50
CA ARG A 249 11.52 -39.47 -7.97
C ARG A 249 11.32 -39.75 -6.47
N SER A 250 11.58 -40.99 -6.05
CA SER A 250 11.48 -41.34 -4.63
C SER A 250 12.49 -40.53 -3.80
N LYS A 251 12.14 -40.29 -2.53
CA LYS A 251 13.03 -39.61 -1.58
C LYS A 251 14.38 -40.31 -1.44
N ASP A 252 14.40 -41.64 -1.46
CA ASP A 252 15.63 -42.43 -1.34
C ASP A 252 16.51 -42.33 -2.60
N ASP A 253 15.90 -42.32 -3.79
CA ASP A 253 16.64 -42.19 -5.04
C ASP A 253 17.20 -40.77 -5.22
N ALA A 254 16.40 -39.76 -4.86
CA ALA A 254 16.86 -38.36 -4.83
C ALA A 254 18.06 -38.20 -3.88
N LYS A 255 17.99 -38.79 -2.68
CA LYS A 255 19.09 -38.76 -1.71
C LYS A 255 20.35 -39.44 -2.22
N LYS A 256 20.22 -40.65 -2.79
CA LYS A 256 21.37 -41.39 -3.35
C LYS A 256 22.05 -40.60 -4.46
N LEU A 257 21.27 -40.02 -5.37
CA LEU A 257 21.81 -39.20 -6.45
C LEU A 257 22.49 -37.93 -5.90
N ALA A 258 21.89 -37.28 -4.91
CA ALA A 258 22.49 -36.11 -4.29
C ALA A 258 23.82 -36.44 -3.58
N LEU A 259 23.90 -37.60 -2.91
CA LEU A 259 25.15 -38.08 -2.28
C LEU A 259 26.25 -38.38 -3.31
N ASP A 260 25.90 -39.01 -4.44
CA ASP A 260 26.84 -39.25 -5.55
C ASP A 260 27.39 -37.94 -6.10
N ILE A 261 26.52 -36.97 -6.39
CA ILE A 261 26.91 -35.65 -6.90
C ILE A 261 27.77 -34.90 -5.87
N ALA A 262 27.43 -34.94 -4.58
CA ALA A 262 28.25 -34.35 -3.53
C ALA A 262 29.66 -34.96 -3.47
N ALA A 263 29.79 -36.28 -3.64
CA ALA A 263 31.07 -36.96 -3.67
C ALA A 263 31.92 -36.55 -4.89
N LYS A 264 31.30 -36.47 -6.07
CA LYS A 264 31.90 -35.98 -7.32
C LYS A 264 32.44 -34.55 -7.17
N LEU A 265 31.64 -33.66 -6.60
CA LEU A 265 32.03 -32.28 -6.32
C LEU A 265 33.20 -32.19 -5.32
N LYS A 266 33.20 -33.03 -4.27
CA LYS A 266 34.30 -33.12 -3.31
C LYS A 266 35.59 -33.65 -3.93
N ASN A 267 35.48 -34.46 -4.99
CA ASN A 267 36.62 -34.95 -5.77
C ASN A 267 37.12 -33.95 -6.83
N GLY A 268 36.51 -32.76 -6.92
CA GLY A 268 36.97 -31.67 -7.78
C GLY A 268 36.30 -31.61 -9.17
N GLU A 269 35.20 -32.33 -9.38
CA GLU A 269 34.42 -32.17 -10.61
C GLU A 269 33.82 -30.76 -10.74
N ASP A 270 33.63 -30.31 -11.99
CA ASP A 270 33.13 -28.96 -12.27
C ASP A 270 31.67 -28.81 -11.83
N PHE A 271 31.44 -27.88 -10.89
CA PHE A 271 30.13 -27.67 -10.30
C PHE A 271 29.11 -27.21 -11.36
N ALA A 272 29.49 -26.27 -12.23
CA ALA A 272 28.57 -25.72 -13.22
C ALA A 272 28.14 -26.78 -14.26
N ALA A 273 29.05 -27.67 -14.67
CA ALA A 273 28.75 -28.79 -15.54
C ALA A 273 27.78 -29.78 -14.89
N LEU A 274 28.03 -30.17 -13.64
CA LEU A 274 27.12 -31.04 -12.89
C LEU A 274 25.77 -30.37 -12.65
N ALA A 275 25.73 -29.07 -12.34
CA ALA A 275 24.48 -28.33 -12.19
C ALA A 275 23.68 -28.33 -13.49
N LYS A 276 24.28 -28.00 -14.64
CA LYS A 276 23.62 -28.05 -15.95
C LYS A 276 23.04 -29.43 -16.28
N GLN A 277 23.76 -30.48 -15.88
CA GLN A 277 23.34 -31.85 -16.13
C GLN A 277 22.23 -32.33 -15.20
N TYR A 278 22.33 -32.03 -13.90
CA TYR A 278 21.56 -32.73 -12.88
C TYR A 278 20.57 -31.86 -12.11
N THR A 279 20.71 -30.53 -12.11
CA THR A 279 19.79 -29.69 -11.33
C THR A 279 18.39 -29.73 -11.93
N ASP A 280 17.43 -29.94 -11.03
CA ASP A 280 15.99 -29.83 -11.29
C ASP A 280 15.47 -28.42 -10.96
N ASP A 281 16.32 -27.51 -10.46
CA ASP A 281 15.96 -26.10 -10.33
C ASP A 281 16.01 -25.39 -11.69
N PRO A 282 14.87 -24.96 -12.27
CA PRO A 282 14.88 -24.24 -13.53
C PRO A 282 15.51 -22.85 -13.41
N GLY A 283 15.49 -22.23 -12.22
CA GLY A 283 15.92 -20.85 -12.01
C GLY A 283 17.43 -20.65 -12.09
N SER A 284 18.22 -21.68 -11.76
CA SER A 284 19.69 -21.61 -11.75
C SER A 284 20.38 -22.53 -12.77
N LYS A 285 19.63 -23.37 -13.51
CA LYS A 285 20.21 -24.35 -14.44
C LYS A 285 21.17 -23.73 -15.45
N ASP A 286 20.75 -22.64 -16.08
CA ASP A 286 21.53 -21.95 -17.12
C ASP A 286 22.72 -21.17 -16.55
N SER A 287 22.67 -20.77 -15.27
CA SER A 287 23.78 -20.13 -14.54
C SER A 287 24.74 -21.14 -13.89
N GLY A 288 24.56 -22.44 -14.15
CA GLY A 288 25.35 -23.49 -13.54
C GLY A 288 25.11 -23.60 -12.03
N GLY A 289 23.87 -23.40 -11.59
CA GLY A 289 23.46 -23.47 -10.19
C GLY A 289 23.64 -22.18 -9.40
N LEU A 290 24.02 -21.07 -10.02
CA LEU A 290 24.40 -19.84 -9.29
C LEU A 290 23.18 -18.98 -8.96
N TYR A 291 23.05 -18.66 -7.67
CA TYR A 291 22.36 -17.48 -7.16
C TYR A 291 23.41 -16.48 -6.68
N GLU A 292 23.49 -15.33 -7.35
CA GLU A 292 24.52 -14.31 -7.10
C GLU A 292 23.95 -13.18 -6.24
N ASN A 293 24.65 -12.86 -5.14
CA ASN A 293 24.37 -11.75 -4.22
C ASN A 293 22.89 -11.60 -3.86
N GLN A 294 22.30 -12.68 -3.36
CA GLN A 294 20.88 -12.71 -2.99
C GLN A 294 20.70 -12.57 -1.47
N PRO A 295 19.69 -11.82 -1.01
CA PRO A 295 19.25 -11.86 0.38
C PRO A 295 18.77 -13.26 0.75
N VAL A 296 19.31 -13.83 1.83
CA VAL A 296 18.98 -15.22 2.21
C VAL A 296 17.69 -15.33 3.03
N THR A 297 17.16 -14.20 3.53
CA THR A 297 15.97 -14.15 4.41
C THR A 297 14.74 -14.84 3.82
N GLY A 298 14.57 -14.76 2.49
CA GLY A 298 13.44 -15.35 1.77
C GLY A 298 13.60 -16.83 1.41
N TRP A 299 14.74 -17.45 1.72
CA TRP A 299 15.00 -18.86 1.40
C TRP A 299 14.36 -19.80 2.43
N THR A 300 14.09 -21.03 2.00
CA THR A 300 13.61 -22.10 2.89
C THR A 300 14.57 -22.30 4.07
N ASP A 301 14.05 -22.61 5.25
CA ASP A 301 14.85 -22.58 6.49
C ASP A 301 16.09 -23.46 6.44
N ALA A 302 15.99 -24.67 5.87
CA ALA A 302 17.14 -25.58 5.76
C ALA A 302 18.19 -25.07 4.75
N PHE A 303 17.76 -24.51 3.61
CA PHE A 303 18.67 -23.93 2.62
C PHE A 303 19.35 -22.66 3.15
N LYS A 304 18.58 -21.76 3.76
CA LYS A 304 19.05 -20.55 4.45
C LYS A 304 20.09 -20.90 5.52
N LYS A 305 19.78 -21.85 6.40
CA LYS A 305 20.70 -22.31 7.44
C LYS A 305 22.02 -22.81 6.85
N ALA A 306 21.96 -23.63 5.81
CA ALA A 306 23.16 -24.10 5.12
C ALA A 306 23.98 -22.94 4.53
N ALA A 307 23.35 -21.95 3.89
CA ALA A 307 24.05 -20.79 3.34
C ALA A 307 24.73 -19.92 4.41
N VAL A 308 24.10 -19.79 5.59
CA VAL A 308 24.62 -19.00 6.71
C VAL A 308 25.70 -19.73 7.50
N GLU A 309 25.64 -21.06 7.60
CA GLU A 309 26.54 -21.85 8.45
C GLU A 309 27.71 -22.47 7.69
N LEU A 310 27.54 -22.84 6.41
CA LEU A 310 28.58 -23.49 5.63
C LEU A 310 29.81 -22.58 5.50
N GLU A 311 30.99 -23.18 5.61
CA GLU A 311 32.24 -22.48 5.33
C GLU A 311 32.33 -22.12 3.85
N LEU A 312 32.93 -20.96 3.55
CA LEU A 312 33.11 -20.51 2.17
C LEU A 312 33.87 -21.57 1.36
N ASN A 313 33.40 -21.79 0.13
CA ASN A 313 33.95 -22.70 -0.86
C ASN A 313 33.95 -24.19 -0.48
N LYS A 314 33.33 -24.60 0.63
CA LYS A 314 33.10 -26.01 0.94
C LYS A 314 31.82 -26.53 0.28
N ILE A 315 31.84 -27.82 -0.09
CA ILE A 315 30.67 -28.55 -0.58
C ILE A 315 29.89 -29.07 0.62
N SER A 316 28.59 -28.75 0.69
CA SER A 316 27.71 -29.26 1.75
C SER A 316 27.46 -30.76 1.63
N GLU A 317 26.99 -31.38 2.71
CA GLU A 317 26.17 -32.58 2.58
C GLU A 317 24.82 -32.22 1.92
N PRO A 318 24.08 -33.20 1.37
CA PRO A 318 22.73 -32.95 0.85
C PRO A 318 21.80 -32.33 1.91
N VAL A 319 21.30 -31.13 1.63
CA VAL A 319 20.38 -30.36 2.47
C VAL A 319 18.96 -30.66 2.02
N GLU A 320 18.17 -31.28 2.88
CA GLU A 320 16.78 -31.61 2.57
C GLU A 320 15.86 -30.38 2.76
N THR A 321 15.01 -30.11 1.76
CA THR A 321 13.91 -29.13 1.82
C THR A 321 12.63 -29.73 1.26
N GLU A 322 11.50 -29.01 1.27
CA GLU A 322 10.27 -29.48 0.58
C GLU A 322 10.45 -29.72 -0.93
N TYR A 323 11.47 -29.12 -1.55
CA TYR A 323 11.74 -29.26 -2.98
C TYR A 323 12.59 -30.49 -3.32
N GLY A 324 13.28 -31.10 -2.35
CA GLY A 324 14.23 -32.19 -2.59
C GLY A 324 15.51 -32.04 -1.80
N TYR A 325 16.62 -32.55 -2.35
CA TYR A 325 17.94 -32.44 -1.76
C TYR A 325 18.82 -31.44 -2.52
N HIS A 326 19.40 -30.49 -1.80
CA HIS A 326 20.29 -29.48 -2.34
C HIS A 326 21.73 -29.79 -1.97
N ILE A 327 22.63 -29.77 -2.95
CA ILE A 327 24.08 -29.70 -2.71
C ILE A 327 24.50 -28.27 -2.93
N MET A 328 25.18 -27.66 -1.98
CA MET A 328 25.50 -26.23 -1.99
C MET A 328 27.00 -25.98 -1.83
N ARG A 329 27.48 -24.92 -2.46
CA ARG A 329 28.74 -24.23 -2.15
C ARG A 329 28.46 -22.74 -1.96
N VAL A 330 28.85 -22.19 -0.82
CA VAL A 330 28.79 -20.74 -0.59
C VAL A 330 30.04 -20.10 -1.16
N GLU A 331 29.91 -19.31 -2.22
CA GLU A 331 31.02 -18.67 -2.93
C GLU A 331 31.37 -17.32 -2.27
N ALA A 332 30.36 -16.57 -1.83
CA ALA A 332 30.54 -15.34 -1.07
C ALA A 332 29.41 -15.20 -0.03
N ARG A 333 29.71 -14.52 1.08
CA ARG A 333 28.74 -14.16 2.10
C ARG A 333 29.12 -12.82 2.71
N SER A 334 28.15 -11.91 2.78
CA SER A 334 28.28 -10.60 3.43
C SER A 334 27.13 -10.42 4.41
N THR A 335 27.35 -9.53 5.37
CA THR A 335 26.32 -9.10 6.32
C THR A 335 26.25 -7.60 6.23
N GLN A 336 25.06 -7.07 5.92
CA GLN A 336 24.81 -5.64 5.94
C GLN A 336 25.02 -5.13 7.36
N SER A 337 25.76 -4.04 7.50
CA SER A 337 26.04 -3.41 8.78
C SER A 337 24.78 -2.81 9.40
N PHE A 338 24.80 -2.63 10.72
CA PHE A 338 23.70 -2.00 11.44
C PHE A 338 23.32 -0.63 10.85
N ASP A 339 24.32 0.19 10.49
CA ASP A 339 24.08 1.53 9.95
C ASP A 339 23.37 1.49 8.58
N GLU A 340 23.64 0.46 7.76
CA GLU A 340 22.98 0.28 6.46
C GLU A 340 21.50 -0.12 6.61
N VAL A 341 21.16 -0.88 7.66
CA VAL A 341 19.80 -1.41 7.86
C VAL A 341 19.01 -0.68 8.94
N LYS A 342 19.60 0.33 9.59
CA LYS A 342 19.02 1.01 10.76
C LYS A 342 17.65 1.62 10.47
N ASP A 343 17.52 2.36 9.36
CA ASP A 343 16.28 3.05 9.01
C ASP A 343 15.18 2.05 8.60
N GLU A 344 15.54 0.99 7.90
CA GLU A 344 14.63 -0.11 7.58
C GLU A 344 14.13 -0.79 8.86
N LEU A 345 15.05 -1.18 9.75
CA LEU A 345 14.72 -1.78 11.05
C LEU A 345 13.82 -0.88 11.89
N LYS A 346 14.07 0.44 11.88
CA LYS A 346 13.24 1.42 12.58
C LYS A 346 11.82 1.41 12.02
N ASN A 347 11.66 1.53 10.71
CA ASN A 347 10.37 1.53 10.04
C ASN A 347 9.60 0.21 10.26
N ASP A 348 10.29 -0.91 10.17
CA ASP A 348 9.75 -2.24 10.44
C ASP A 348 9.24 -2.36 11.89
N THR A 349 10.05 -1.90 12.84
CA THR A 349 9.71 -1.92 14.27
C THR A 349 8.49 -1.04 14.55
N MET A 350 8.45 0.17 14.00
CA MET A 350 7.30 1.07 14.14
C MET A 350 6.04 0.51 13.49
N THR A 351 6.15 -0.11 12.31
CA THR A 351 5.02 -0.76 11.61
C THR A 351 4.49 -1.94 12.41
N LYS A 352 5.38 -2.80 12.95
CA LYS A 352 5.00 -3.93 13.81
C LYS A 352 4.35 -3.43 15.11
N ALA A 353 4.87 -2.37 15.71
CA ALA A 353 4.29 -1.74 16.90
C ALA A 353 2.89 -1.19 16.62
N TYR A 354 2.71 -0.48 15.49
CA TYR A 354 1.40 0.04 15.10
C TYR A 354 0.39 -1.07 14.84
N ARG A 355 0.77 -2.12 14.09
CA ARG A 355 -0.08 -3.29 13.85
C ARG A 355 -0.47 -3.97 15.16
N THR A 356 0.49 -4.18 16.05
CA THR A 356 0.24 -4.78 17.37
C THR A 356 -0.74 -3.94 18.17
N PHE A 357 -0.58 -2.62 18.18
CA PHE A 357 -1.52 -1.71 18.81
C PHE A 357 -2.93 -1.83 18.20
N MET A 358 -3.04 -1.80 16.88
CA MET A 358 -4.33 -1.94 16.15
C MET A 358 -5.03 -3.26 16.45
N ASP A 359 -4.28 -4.37 16.54
CA ASP A 359 -4.84 -5.72 16.69
C ASP A 359 -5.15 -6.07 18.14
N GLN A 360 -4.32 -5.63 19.09
CA GLN A 360 -4.34 -6.12 20.47
C GLN A 360 -4.85 -5.08 21.48
N GLU A 361 -4.56 -3.79 21.27
CA GLU A 361 -4.91 -2.74 22.24
C GLU A 361 -6.17 -1.99 21.83
N LEU A 362 -6.22 -1.50 20.58
CA LEU A 362 -7.28 -0.64 20.08
C LEU A 362 -8.70 -1.21 20.28
N PRO A 363 -8.98 -2.51 20.05
CA PRO A 363 -10.32 -3.05 20.24
C PRO A 363 -10.87 -2.87 21.65
N GLY A 364 -10.00 -2.89 22.67
CA GLY A 364 -10.36 -2.67 24.08
C GLY A 364 -10.53 -1.19 24.46
N LEU A 365 -10.20 -0.27 23.55
CA LEU A 365 -10.31 1.18 23.73
C LEU A 365 -11.53 1.77 23.03
N ILE A 366 -12.03 1.13 21.98
CA ILE A 366 -13.21 1.60 21.23
C ILE A 366 -14.47 1.33 22.05
N GLU A 367 -15.24 2.39 22.30
CA GLU A 367 -16.52 2.32 23.03
C GLU A 367 -17.70 2.26 22.07
N LYS A 368 -17.61 2.96 20.93
CA LYS A 368 -18.66 3.01 19.91
C LYS A 368 -18.09 3.35 18.54
N LEU A 369 -18.58 2.70 17.49
CA LEU A 369 -18.48 3.14 16.10
C LEU A 369 -19.90 3.26 15.55
N ASP A 370 -20.29 4.46 15.14
CA ASP A 370 -21.64 4.80 14.71
C ASP A 370 -21.58 5.62 13.41
N LEU A 371 -21.20 4.92 12.35
CA LEU A 371 -21.20 5.52 11.01
C LEU A 371 -22.64 5.76 10.55
N PRO A 372 -22.92 6.90 9.90
CA PRO A 372 -24.19 7.10 9.21
C PRO A 372 -24.38 5.98 8.18
N LYS A 373 -25.23 4.99 8.49
CA LYS A 373 -25.54 3.93 7.53
C LYS A 373 -26.41 4.51 6.42
N ALA A 374 -25.98 4.35 5.17
CA ALA A 374 -26.90 4.44 4.04
C ALA A 374 -28.00 3.39 4.27
N LYS A 375 -29.23 3.85 4.51
CA LYS A 375 -30.40 2.98 4.66
C LYS A 375 -30.95 2.59 3.31
#